data_AF-A0A3M2EBT8-F1
#
_entry.id   AF-A0A3M2EBT8-F1
#
_cell.length_a   1.000
_cell.length_b   1.000
_cell.length_c   1.000
_cell.angle_alpha   90.00
_cell.angle_beta   90.00
_cell.angle_gamma   90.00
#
_symmetry.space_group_name_H-M   'P 1'
#
loop_
_entity.id
_entity.type
_entity.pdbx_description
1 polymer ?
#
loop_
_entity_poly.entity_id
_entity_poly.type
_entity_poly.pdbx_seq_one_letter_code
_entity_poly.pdbx_strand_id
1 'polypeptide(L)'
;MNRGLPAGGFLAPALVVGLSLALAGAWALWPEALAGLGRAAGRVLPPDPAVLARSMPEMAETVLIALGGTALAAAGAALAAAGVMALPAPLAVLPRLALALARALPAIVLAGLIVAAGWGGAPAGLAAIALHGAGRLAPDWLAAAAAIDRAPARAL
;
A
#
# COMPACT_ATOMS: atom_id res chain seq x y z
N MET A 1 -62.72 -5.26 8.13
CA MET A 1 -62.13 -4.75 6.86
C MET A 1 -61.37 -3.47 7.18
N ASN A 2 -60.05 -3.53 7.34
CA ASN A 2 -59.23 -2.34 7.55
C ASN A 2 -57.99 -2.46 6.64
N ARG A 3 -57.97 -1.71 5.53
CA ARG A 3 -56.85 -1.66 4.58
C ARG A 3 -55.92 -0.54 5.01
N GLY A 4 -54.76 -0.89 5.57
CA GLY A 4 -53.70 0.07 5.88
C GLY A 4 -53.23 0.78 4.61
N LEU A 5 -53.27 2.11 4.64
CA LEU A 5 -52.72 2.95 3.59
C LEU A 5 -51.19 2.75 3.52
N PRO A 6 -50.58 2.51 2.35
CA PRO A 6 -49.15 2.23 2.26
C PRO A 6 -48.36 3.50 2.49
N ALA A 7 -47.63 3.56 3.61
CA ALA A 7 -46.71 4.64 3.98
C ALA A 7 -45.57 4.88 2.95
N GLY A 8 -45.48 4.08 1.88
CA GLY A 8 -44.49 4.21 0.81
C GLY A 8 -44.81 5.25 -0.29
N GLY A 9 -46.03 5.82 -0.33
CA GLY A 9 -46.45 6.71 -1.43
C GLY A 9 -45.79 8.10 -1.45
N PHE A 10 -45.34 8.62 -0.29
CA PHE A 10 -44.78 9.97 -0.17
C PHE A 10 -43.25 10.01 -0.07
N LEU A 11 -42.61 8.88 0.26
CA LEU A 11 -41.16 8.81 0.40
C LEU A 11 -40.44 8.87 -0.95
N ALA A 12 -40.99 8.23 -1.98
CA ALA A 12 -40.43 8.25 -3.32
C ALA A 12 -40.38 9.66 -3.94
N PRO A 13 -41.48 10.46 -3.99
CA PRO A 13 -41.42 11.81 -4.53
C PRO A 13 -40.57 12.75 -3.68
N ALA A 14 -40.59 12.62 -2.35
CA ALA A 14 -39.74 13.44 -1.47
C ALA A 14 -38.25 13.19 -1.70
N LEU A 15 -37.86 11.93 -1.93
CA LEU A 15 -36.47 11.56 -2.22
C LEU A 15 -36.03 12.03 -3.61
N VAL A 16 -36.92 11.96 -4.61
CA VAL A 16 -36.66 12.52 -5.96
C VAL A 16 -36.49 14.03 -5.91
N VAL A 17 -37.34 14.75 -5.18
CA VAL A 17 -37.23 16.21 -5.02
C VAL A 17 -35.95 16.56 -4.24
N GLY A 18 -35.66 15.86 -3.14
CA GLY A 18 -34.44 16.06 -2.37
C GLY A 18 -33.17 15.82 -3.18
N LEU A 19 -33.13 14.74 -3.96
CA LEU A 19 -32.01 14.42 -4.85
C LEU A 19 -31.87 15.46 -5.97
N SER A 20 -32.99 15.92 -6.53
CA SER A 20 -33.01 16.94 -7.59
C SER A 20 -32.51 18.29 -7.08
N LEU A 21 -32.89 18.69 -5.86
CA LEU A 21 -32.39 19.90 -5.21
C LEU A 21 -30.90 19.78 -4.84
N ALA A 22 -30.46 18.60 -4.38
CA ALA A 22 -29.04 18.34 -4.09
C ALA A 22 -28.18 18.41 -5.37
N LEU A 23 -28.65 17.84 -6.47
CA LEU A 23 -27.98 17.91 -7.77
C LEU A 23 -27.97 19.32 -8.34
N ALA A 24 -29.07 20.06 -8.22
CA ALA A 24 -29.14 21.46 -8.63
C ALA A 24 -28.20 22.36 -7.80
N GLY A 25 -28.13 22.13 -6.48
CA GLY A 25 -27.17 22.80 -5.60
C GLY A 25 -25.72 22.47 -5.94
N ALA A 26 -25.41 21.20 -6.18
CA ALA A 26 -24.08 20.77 -6.63
C ALA A 26 -23.70 21.40 -7.98
N TRP A 27 -24.64 21.48 -8.92
CA TRP A 27 -24.44 22.13 -10.21
C TRP A 27 -24.19 23.64 -10.06
N ALA A 28 -24.90 24.30 -9.15
CA ALA A 28 -24.73 25.73 -8.87
C ALA A 28 -23.38 26.05 -8.21
N LEU A 29 -22.84 25.14 -7.38
CA LEU A 29 -21.55 25.30 -6.69
C LEU A 29 -20.35 24.88 -7.56
N TRP A 30 -20.60 24.18 -8.68
CA TRP A 30 -19.56 23.67 -9.57
C TRP A 30 -18.61 24.76 -10.12
N PRO A 31 -19.10 25.95 -10.57
CA PRO A 31 -18.21 27.00 -11.06
C PRO A 31 -17.27 27.54 -9.98
N GLU A 32 -17.75 27.68 -8.74
CA GLU A 32 -16.94 28.16 -7.63
C GLU A 32 -15.89 27.14 -7.19
N ALA A 33 -16.25 25.84 -7.20
CA ALA A 33 -15.31 24.76 -6.94
C ALA A 33 -14.19 24.73 -7.99
N LEU A 34 -14.53 24.87 -9.28
CA LEU A 34 -13.56 24.96 -10.36
C LEU A 34 -12.71 26.23 -10.26
N ALA A 35 -13.30 27.37 -9.92
CA ALA A 35 -12.56 28.61 -9.69
C ALA A 35 -11.64 28.51 -8.47
N GLY A 36 -12.05 27.80 -7.43
CA GLY A 36 -11.22 27.47 -6.26
C GLY A 36 -10.02 26.61 -6.64
N LEU A 37 -10.27 25.53 -7.39
CA LEU A 37 -9.23 24.66 -7.96
C LEU A 37 -8.28 25.42 -8.87
N GLY A 38 -8.80 26.29 -9.75
CA GLY A 38 -7.99 27.11 -10.65
C GLY A 38 -7.09 28.09 -9.90
N ARG A 39 -7.61 28.74 -8.84
CA ARG A 39 -6.80 29.62 -7.97
C ARG A 39 -5.76 28.85 -7.18
N ALA A 40 -6.09 27.66 -6.68
CA ALA A 40 -5.13 26.80 -5.99
C ALA A 40 -4.05 26.29 -6.95
N ALA A 41 -4.45 25.83 -8.14
CA ALA A 41 -3.55 25.41 -9.19
C ALA A 41 -2.64 26.55 -9.63
N GLY A 42 -3.15 27.76 -9.82
CA GLY A 42 -2.34 28.93 -10.18
C GLY A 42 -1.36 29.39 -9.09
N ARG A 43 -1.51 28.94 -7.84
CA ARG A 43 -0.53 29.16 -6.77
C ARG A 43 0.59 28.11 -6.75
N VAL A 44 0.35 26.94 -7.37
CA VAL A 44 1.27 25.80 -7.37
C VAL A 44 1.90 25.60 -8.76
N LEU A 45 1.24 26.06 -9.83
CA LEU A 45 1.69 26.00 -11.22
C LEU A 45 1.81 27.41 -11.84
N PRO A 46 2.89 27.69 -12.59
CA PRO A 46 4.02 26.79 -12.86
C PRO A 46 4.96 26.70 -11.64
N PRO A 47 5.45 25.49 -11.29
CA PRO A 47 6.45 25.36 -10.24
C PRO A 47 7.73 26.10 -10.64
N ASP A 48 8.44 26.67 -9.67
CA ASP A 48 9.75 27.27 -9.92
C ASP A 48 10.70 26.20 -10.49
N PRO A 49 11.19 26.36 -11.74
CA PRO A 49 12.05 25.38 -12.37
C PRO A 49 13.38 25.19 -11.62
N ALA A 50 13.85 26.19 -10.88
CA ALA A 50 15.04 26.07 -10.05
C ALA A 50 14.81 25.16 -8.83
N VAL A 51 13.63 25.25 -8.20
CA VAL A 51 13.24 24.35 -7.11
C VAL A 51 13.04 22.95 -7.64
N LEU A 52 12.34 22.81 -8.76
CA LEU A 52 12.11 21.52 -9.41
C LEU A 52 13.44 20.82 -9.73
N ALA A 53 14.39 21.53 -10.35
CA ALA A 53 15.71 20.99 -10.67
C ALA A 53 16.50 20.56 -9.42
N ARG A 54 16.36 21.31 -8.31
CA ARG A 54 17.00 20.96 -7.03
C ARG A 54 16.37 19.74 -6.36
N SER A 55 15.07 19.50 -6.54
CA SER A 55 14.33 18.40 -5.90
C SER A 55 14.29 17.11 -6.73
N MET A 56 14.68 17.16 -8.02
CA MET A 56 14.74 15.98 -8.88
C MET A 56 15.62 14.86 -8.34
N PRO A 57 16.83 15.12 -7.79
CA PRO A 57 17.67 14.07 -7.22
C PRO A 57 16.98 13.31 -6.08
N GLU A 58 16.31 14.02 -5.17
CA GLU A 58 15.60 13.43 -4.04
C GLU A 58 14.37 12.65 -4.51
N MET A 59 13.64 13.16 -5.49
CA MET A 59 12.54 12.42 -6.12
C MET A 59 13.05 11.13 -6.77
N ALA A 60 14.16 11.18 -7.51
CA ALA A 60 14.77 9.99 -8.08
C ALA A 60 15.23 9.01 -6.99
N GLU A 61 15.80 9.51 -5.90
CA GLU A 61 16.17 8.72 -4.73
C GLU A 61 14.95 7.99 -4.13
N THR A 62 13.78 8.64 -4.02
CA THR A 62 12.56 7.95 -3.53
C THR A 62 12.13 6.80 -4.44
N VAL A 63 12.24 6.98 -5.76
CA VAL A 63 11.92 5.92 -6.73
C VAL A 63 12.92 4.78 -6.61
N LEU A 64 14.22 5.07 -6.47
CA LEU A 64 15.26 4.08 -6.26
C LEU A 64 15.09 3.32 -4.95
N ILE A 65 14.70 4.00 -3.87
CA ILE A 65 14.38 3.37 -2.58
C ILE A 65 13.18 2.42 -2.74
N ALA A 66 12.12 2.85 -3.41
CA ALA A 66 10.94 2.03 -3.61
C ALA A 66 11.23 0.78 -4.46
N LEU A 67 11.90 0.96 -5.61
CA LEU A 67 12.25 -0.14 -6.52
C LEU A 67 13.29 -1.06 -5.91
N GLY A 68 14.39 -0.51 -5.37
CA GLY A 68 15.46 -1.28 -4.75
C GLY A 68 14.98 -2.02 -3.50
N GLY A 69 14.19 -1.36 -2.65
CA GLY A 69 13.60 -1.98 -1.46
C GLY A 69 12.65 -3.12 -1.82
N THR A 70 11.85 -2.95 -2.88
CA THR A 70 10.94 -3.99 -3.38
C THR A 70 11.71 -5.17 -3.98
N ALA A 71 12.76 -4.91 -4.77
CA ALA A 71 13.60 -5.96 -5.32
C ALA A 71 14.30 -6.77 -4.21
N LEU A 72 14.82 -6.08 -3.20
CA LEU A 72 15.42 -6.72 -2.02
C LEU A 72 14.38 -7.48 -1.18
N ALA A 73 13.15 -6.96 -1.05
CA ALA A 73 12.06 -7.66 -0.38
C ALA A 73 11.74 -8.99 -1.09
N ALA A 74 11.64 -8.97 -2.42
CA ALA A 74 11.39 -10.16 -3.22
C ALA A 74 12.54 -11.17 -3.10
N ALA A 75 13.79 -10.73 -3.24
CA ALA A 75 14.96 -11.60 -3.07
C ALA A 75 15.04 -12.19 -1.65
N GLY A 76 14.86 -11.35 -0.63
CA GLY A 76 14.83 -11.76 0.77
C GLY A 76 13.69 -12.73 1.08
N ALA A 77 12.52 -12.54 0.47
CA ALA A 77 11.40 -13.46 0.60
C ALA A 77 11.70 -14.84 0.00
N ALA A 78 12.34 -14.90 -1.17
CA ALA A 78 12.74 -16.17 -1.80
C ALA A 78 13.71 -16.94 -0.90
N LEU A 79 14.74 -16.25 -0.42
CA LEU A 79 15.74 -16.84 0.46
C LEU A 79 15.13 -17.31 1.79
N ALA A 80 14.26 -16.50 2.39
CA ALA A 80 13.58 -16.87 3.63
C ALA A 80 12.63 -18.06 3.44
N ALA A 81 11.86 -18.08 2.36
CA ALA A 81 10.98 -19.20 2.03
C ALA A 81 11.79 -20.49 1.80
N ALA A 82 12.85 -20.43 1.00
CA ALA A 82 13.74 -21.57 0.78
C ALA A 82 14.37 -22.07 2.09
N GLY A 83 14.83 -21.16 2.95
CA GLY A 83 15.39 -21.51 4.26
C GLY A 83 14.36 -22.18 5.19
N VAL A 84 13.12 -21.69 5.21
CA VAL A 84 12.02 -22.33 5.95
C VAL A 84 11.73 -23.75 5.42
N MET A 85 11.74 -23.94 4.10
CA MET A 85 11.49 -25.25 3.47
C MET A 85 12.62 -26.26 3.69
N ALA A 86 13.85 -25.79 3.87
CA ALA A 86 15.02 -26.65 4.12
C ALA A 86 15.09 -27.18 5.56
N LEU A 87 14.34 -26.59 6.50
CA LEU A 87 14.35 -26.98 7.91
C LEU A 87 13.25 -27.98 8.23
N PRO A 88 13.48 -28.91 9.18
CA PRO A 88 12.42 -29.75 9.71
C PRO A 88 11.39 -28.89 10.47
N ALA A 89 10.14 -29.34 10.48
CA ALA A 89 8.99 -28.61 11.04
C ALA A 89 9.24 -27.92 12.41
N PRO A 90 9.86 -28.55 13.43
CA PRO A 90 10.12 -27.88 14.71
C PRO A 90 11.12 -26.72 14.60
N LEU A 91 12.14 -26.82 13.74
CA LEU A 91 13.15 -25.77 13.56
C LEU A 91 12.65 -24.63 12.66
N ALA A 92 11.70 -24.91 11.78
CA ALA A 92 11.07 -23.91 10.92
C ALA A 92 10.22 -22.87 11.69
N VAL A 93 9.94 -23.09 12.98
CA VAL A 93 9.20 -22.13 13.83
C VAL A 93 9.94 -20.81 13.99
N LEU A 94 11.26 -20.85 14.20
CA LEU A 94 12.08 -19.64 14.39
C LEU A 94 12.06 -18.70 13.18
N PRO A 95 12.36 -19.13 11.95
CA PRO A 95 12.30 -18.24 10.78
C PRO A 95 10.87 -17.80 10.47
N ARG A 96 9.84 -18.64 10.73
CA ARG A 96 8.43 -18.21 10.59
C ARG A 96 8.07 -17.12 11.60
N LEU A 97 8.57 -17.20 12.82
CA LEU A 97 8.41 -16.15 13.83
C LEU A 97 9.12 -14.87 13.41
N ALA A 98 10.36 -14.97 12.90
CA ALA A 98 11.10 -13.81 12.39
C ALA A 98 10.34 -13.09 11.26
N LEU A 99 9.76 -13.84 10.31
CA LEU A 99 8.91 -13.29 9.26
C LEU A 99 7.63 -12.64 9.81
N ALA A 100 6.99 -13.27 10.81
CA ALA A 100 5.81 -12.72 11.47
C ALA A 100 6.12 -11.40 12.21
N LEU A 101 7.30 -11.28 12.82
CA LEU A 101 7.76 -10.06 13.46
C LEU A 101 8.09 -8.97 12.44
N ALA A 102 8.80 -9.33 11.35
CA ALA A 102 9.17 -8.39 10.29
C ALA A 102 7.95 -7.70 9.65
N ARG A 103 6.82 -8.42 9.51
CA ARG A 103 5.57 -7.83 8.99
C ARG A 103 4.73 -7.10 10.04
N ALA A 104 4.97 -7.32 11.34
CA ALA A 104 4.17 -6.73 12.41
C ALA A 104 4.50 -5.24 12.61
N LEU A 105 5.75 -4.86 12.35
CA LEU A 105 6.19 -3.48 12.44
C LEU A 105 5.89 -2.72 11.13
N PRO A 106 5.24 -1.54 11.18
CA PRO A 106 5.13 -0.68 10.02
C PRO A 106 6.52 -0.30 9.47
N ALA A 107 6.64 -0.19 8.14
CA ALA A 107 7.92 0.11 7.50
C ALA A 107 8.56 1.43 8.00
N ILE A 108 7.76 2.43 8.37
CA ILE A 108 8.28 3.69 8.94
C ILE A 108 8.91 3.51 10.32
N VAL A 109 8.36 2.61 11.15
CA VAL A 109 8.92 2.27 12.47
C VAL A 109 10.24 1.54 12.28
N LEU A 110 10.28 0.58 11.35
CA LEU A 110 11.50 -0.13 10.95
C LEU A 110 12.58 0.84 10.45
N ALA A 111 12.21 1.80 9.58
CA ALA A 111 13.14 2.82 9.11
C ALA A 111 13.71 3.64 10.26
N GLY A 112 12.87 4.09 11.20
CA GLY A 112 13.32 4.80 12.40
C GLY A 112 14.29 3.99 13.27
N LEU A 113 14.05 2.69 13.45
CA LEU A 113 14.95 1.80 14.20
C LEU A 113 16.30 1.63 13.48
N ILE A 114 16.29 1.49 12.16
CA ILE A 114 17.50 1.35 11.34
C ILE A 114 18.32 2.65 11.36
N VAL A 115 17.65 3.82 11.35
CA VAL A 115 18.28 5.12 11.57
C VAL A 115 18.90 5.20 12.96
N ALA A 116 18.19 4.78 14.00
CA ALA A 116 18.74 4.72 15.36
C ALA A 116 19.95 3.77 15.48
N ALA A 117 20.02 2.74 14.62
CA ALA A 117 21.15 1.82 14.52
C ALA A 117 22.34 2.37 13.70
N GLY A 118 22.28 3.62 13.22
CA GLY A 118 23.38 4.30 12.55
C GLY A 118 23.29 4.36 11.02
N TRP A 119 22.19 3.89 10.43
CA TRP A 119 21.98 3.92 8.98
C TRP A 119 21.03 5.06 8.60
N GLY A 120 21.53 6.15 8.03
CA GLY A 120 20.71 7.29 7.58
C GLY A 120 20.33 7.24 6.09
N GLY A 121 19.34 8.03 5.67
CA GLY A 121 19.00 8.27 4.26
C GLY A 121 18.44 7.04 3.52
N ALA A 122 18.73 6.92 2.22
CA ALA A 122 18.27 5.82 1.36
C ALA A 122 18.51 4.40 1.91
N PRO A 123 19.70 4.05 2.44
CA PRO A 123 19.95 2.72 2.99
C PRO A 123 18.94 2.28 4.06
N ALA A 124 18.48 3.21 4.91
CA ALA A 124 17.48 2.94 5.94
C ALA A 124 16.12 2.61 5.32
N GLY A 125 15.70 3.40 4.33
CA GLY A 125 14.46 3.17 3.59
C GLY A 125 14.47 1.85 2.84
N LEU A 126 15.57 1.55 2.14
CA LEU A 126 15.78 0.30 1.42
C LEU A 126 15.64 -0.91 2.35
N ALA A 127 16.35 -0.91 3.47
CA ALA A 127 16.34 -2.01 4.43
C ALA A 127 14.96 -2.16 5.11
N ALA A 128 14.29 -1.05 5.44
CA ALA A 128 12.96 -1.07 6.03
C ALA A 128 11.91 -1.68 5.08
N ILE A 129 11.90 -1.26 3.81
CA ILE A 129 11.01 -1.80 2.79
C ILE A 129 11.35 -3.27 2.53
N ALA A 130 12.65 -3.61 2.42
CA ALA A 130 13.10 -4.98 2.19
C ALA A 130 12.63 -5.93 3.29
N LEU A 131 12.85 -5.58 4.57
CA LEU A 131 12.51 -6.43 5.70
C LEU A 131 10.99 -6.55 5.89
N HIS A 132 10.28 -5.42 5.85
CA HIS A 132 8.82 -5.43 5.95
C HIS A 132 8.18 -6.21 4.79
N GLY A 133 8.63 -5.95 3.56
CA GLY A 133 8.16 -6.63 2.35
C GLY A 133 8.46 -8.13 2.36
N ALA A 134 9.67 -8.54 2.74
CA ALA A 134 10.03 -9.95 2.85
C ALA A 134 9.16 -10.69 3.88
N GLY A 135 8.90 -10.07 5.04
CA GLY A 135 7.99 -10.60 6.06
C GLY A 135 6.56 -10.79 5.57
N ARG A 136 6.11 -9.99 4.59
CA ARG A 136 4.80 -10.14 3.95
C ARG A 136 4.78 -11.18 2.83
N LEU A 137 5.80 -11.19 1.97
CA LEU A 137 5.84 -12.03 0.77
C LEU A 137 6.21 -13.49 1.05
N ALA A 138 7.16 -13.75 1.94
CA ALA A 138 7.68 -15.11 2.15
C ALA A 138 6.62 -16.12 2.61
N PRO A 139 5.68 -15.79 3.54
CA PRO A 139 4.60 -16.70 3.90
C PRO A 139 3.69 -17.07 2.72
N ASP A 140 3.39 -16.11 1.85
CA ASP A 140 2.54 -16.34 0.67
C ASP A 140 3.26 -17.24 -0.34
N TRP A 141 4.57 -17.06 -0.51
CA TRP A 141 5.38 -17.90 -1.39
C TRP A 141 5.55 -19.31 -0.84
N LEU A 142 5.66 -19.47 0.47
CA LEU A 142 5.63 -20.79 1.12
C LEU A 142 4.29 -21.50 0.89
N ALA A 143 3.18 -20.77 0.96
CA ALA A 143 1.85 -21.32 0.67
C ALA A 143 1.73 -21.73 -0.80
N ALA A 144 2.19 -20.88 -1.73
CA ALA A 144 2.23 -21.19 -3.15
C ALA A 144 3.10 -22.42 -3.44
N ALA A 145 4.30 -22.51 -2.85
CA ALA A 145 5.20 -23.65 -3.01
C ALA A 145 4.62 -24.95 -2.45
N ALA A 146 3.82 -24.88 -1.39
CA ALA A 146 3.11 -26.04 -0.83
C ALA A 146 1.95 -26.51 -1.73
N ALA A 147 1.36 -25.62 -2.54
CA ALA A 147 0.28 -25.95 -3.46
C ALA A 147 0.76 -26.59 -4.78
N ILE A 148 2.05 -26.47 -5.12
CA ILE A 148 2.63 -27.07 -6.32
C ILE A 148 2.71 -28.60 -6.15
N ASP A 149 2.18 -29.34 -7.11
CA ASP A 149 2.31 -30.81 -7.14
C ASP A 149 3.79 -31.21 -7.28
N ARG A 150 4.27 -32.02 -6.35
CA ARG A 150 5.65 -32.52 -6.32
C ARG A 150 5.83 -33.82 -7.12
N ALA A 151 4.80 -34.32 -7.79
CA ALA A 151 4.92 -35.51 -8.64
C ALA A 151 6.01 -35.36 -9.74
N PRO A 152 6.12 -34.23 -10.47
CA PRO A 152 7.16 -34.06 -11.49
C PRO A 152 8.58 -34.01 -10.90
N ALA A 153 8.75 -33.38 -9.73
CA ALA A 153 10.04 -33.24 -9.06
C ALA A 153 10.58 -34.56 -8.47
N ARG A 154 9.71 -35.57 -8.29
CA ARG A 154 10.09 -36.91 -7.82
C ARG A 154 10.44 -37.89 -8.95
N ALA A 155 10.23 -37.48 -10.21
CA ALA A 155 10.50 -38.30 -11.39
C ALA A 155 11.90 -38.07 -12.01
N LEU A 156 12.66 -37.11 -11.48
CA LEU A 156 14.06 -36.80 -11.80
C LEU A 156 14.97 -37.35 -10.69
#